data_AF-J7RLB0-F1
#
_entry.id   AF-J7RLB0-F1
#
_cell.length_a   1.000
_cell.length_b   1.000
_cell.length_c   1.000
_cell.angle_alpha   90.00
_cell.angle_beta   90.00
_cell.angle_gamma   90.00
#
_symmetry.space_group_name_H-M   'P 1'
#
loop_
_entity.id
_entity.type
_entity.pdbx_description
1 polymer ?
#
loop_
_entity_poly.entity_id
_entity_poly.type
_entity_poly.pdbx_seq_one_letter_code
_entity_poly.pdbx_strand_id
1 'polypeptide(L)'
;MAADELVREPETPLHAEPNEQLDLNAVQELDEQDIADLDLGPTFDESLPPSANASSVRLHDAQFDNANDFKPRINVGSPFSSSFAETNSKGNSGTGAPPVIRRRLSMSQQSKFISYVDQRFMDIQRKFVQSRGLNNKTGYKSLDALLRDIKSLIDFIWYSIDNEPNTDSLLQLDANENDDNENEGDGGNSRRDHSSALHNHSPNQSSDSGFGQASYLIRIADDMLDYIEKFHIDATDHLTISKVFKLFFIMDRIFVKLINGVTANNIKLNKTDMIRFSGIAQRSRVKLPIYFEKLGVQGYHYELSKIYEESLEMCTCS
;
A
#
# COMPACT_ATOMS: atom_id res chain seq x y z
N MET A 1 2.03 15.47 64.87
CA MET A 1 1.47 14.11 64.74
C MET A 1 1.00 13.99 63.30
N ALA A 2 1.61 13.08 62.53
CA ALA A 2 1.38 12.75 61.11
C ALA A 2 1.66 13.89 60.10
N ALA A 3 2.25 13.69 58.92
CA ALA A 3 2.85 12.53 58.26
C ALA A 3 3.70 13.11 57.11
N ASP A 4 4.81 12.46 56.77
CA ASP A 4 5.32 12.53 55.40
C ASP A 4 6.06 11.22 55.11
N GLU A 5 5.29 10.23 54.69
CA GLU A 5 5.81 8.94 54.25
C GLU A 5 6.22 9.11 52.80
N LEU A 6 7.50 9.43 52.59
CA LEU A 6 8.13 9.48 51.28
C LEU A 6 8.04 8.08 50.65
N VAL A 7 7.10 7.91 49.74
CA VAL A 7 7.01 6.74 48.86
C VAL A 7 8.29 6.70 48.04
N ARG A 8 9.20 5.80 48.41
CA ARG A 8 10.41 5.52 47.63
C ARG A 8 9.99 4.80 46.35
N GLU A 9 10.36 5.38 45.21
CA GLU A 9 10.24 4.70 43.93
C GLU A 9 11.05 3.40 43.96
N PRO A 10 10.52 2.29 43.42
CA PRO A 10 11.24 1.02 43.38
C PRO A 10 12.48 1.17 42.49
N GLU A 11 13.64 0.74 42.99
CA GLU A 11 14.89 0.77 42.22
C GLU A 11 14.73 -0.09 40.96
N THR A 12 14.97 0.53 39.79
CA THR A 12 14.97 -0.19 38.52
C THR A 12 16.14 -1.17 38.48
N PRO A 13 15.93 -2.43 38.05
CA PRO A 13 16.99 -3.43 37.99
C PRO A 13 18.17 -2.97 37.13
N LEU A 14 19.39 -3.23 37.61
CA LEU A 14 20.61 -2.99 36.85
C LEU A 14 20.61 -3.83 35.57
N HIS A 15 20.84 -3.17 34.44
CA HIS A 15 20.90 -3.81 33.13
C HIS A 15 22.20 -4.61 33.01
N ALA A 16 22.14 -5.86 32.55
CA ALA A 16 23.32 -6.69 32.35
C ALA A 16 24.25 -6.10 31.26
N GLU A 17 25.55 -6.25 31.45
CA GLU A 17 26.60 -5.75 30.54
C GLU A 17 26.66 -6.58 29.23
N PRO A 18 27.24 -6.05 28.14
CA PRO A 18 27.17 -6.64 26.79
C PRO A 18 27.67 -8.09 26.63
N ASN A 19 28.46 -8.58 27.59
CA ASN A 19 29.06 -9.92 27.54
C ASN A 19 28.56 -10.83 28.68
N GLU A 20 27.53 -10.41 29.42
CA GLU A 20 26.97 -11.16 30.53
C GLU A 20 25.74 -11.95 30.05
N GLN A 21 25.86 -13.27 30.07
CA GLN A 21 24.77 -14.17 29.68
C GLN A 21 23.82 -14.32 30.87
N LEU A 22 22.65 -13.68 30.80
CA LEU A 22 21.61 -13.76 31.82
C LEU A 22 21.19 -15.22 32.03
N ASP A 23 21.29 -15.71 33.28
CA ASP A 23 20.79 -17.02 33.67
C ASP A 23 19.26 -16.96 33.78
N LEU A 24 18.57 -17.28 32.69
CA LEU A 24 17.12 -17.21 32.56
C LEU A 24 16.39 -18.27 33.40
N ASN A 25 17.09 -19.20 34.05
CA ASN A 25 16.49 -20.23 34.91
C ASN A 25 15.94 -19.66 36.23
N ALA A 26 16.31 -18.41 36.58
CA ALA A 26 15.84 -17.72 37.78
C ALA A 26 14.62 -16.80 37.53
N VAL A 27 14.11 -16.73 36.29
CA VAL A 27 12.89 -15.97 36.00
C VAL A 27 11.70 -16.77 36.53
N GLN A 28 11.03 -16.22 37.53
CA GLN A 28 9.81 -16.80 38.09
C GLN A 28 8.72 -16.73 37.02
N GLU A 29 8.36 -17.88 36.46
CA GLU A 29 7.23 -18.00 35.55
C GLU A 29 5.95 -17.62 36.31
N LEU A 30 5.16 -16.71 35.74
CA LEU A 30 3.86 -16.31 36.31
C LEU A 30 2.93 -17.52 36.29
N ASP A 31 2.27 -17.80 37.41
CA ASP A 31 1.34 -18.91 37.48
C ASP A 31 -0.01 -18.55 36.82
N GLU A 32 -0.83 -19.56 36.54
CA GLU A 32 -2.13 -19.37 35.89
C GLU A 32 -3.10 -18.55 36.77
N GLN A 33 -2.80 -18.39 38.06
CA GLN A 33 -3.55 -17.58 39.01
C GLN A 33 -3.21 -16.09 38.84
N ASP A 34 -1.93 -15.74 38.70
CA ASP A 34 -1.44 -14.37 38.43
C ASP A 34 -1.99 -13.82 37.10
N ILE A 35 -2.19 -14.69 36.11
CA ILE A 35 -2.77 -14.33 34.82
C ILE A 35 -4.28 -14.06 34.93
N ALA A 36 -4.98 -14.72 35.86
CA ALA A 36 -6.42 -14.56 36.06
C ALA A 36 -6.80 -13.29 36.84
N ASP A 37 -5.88 -12.75 37.66
CA ASP A 37 -6.07 -11.50 38.40
C ASP A 37 -5.84 -10.23 37.56
N LEU A 38 -5.42 -10.36 36.29
CA LEU A 38 -5.36 -9.28 35.31
C LEU A 38 -6.77 -8.95 34.77
N ASP A 39 -7.60 -8.32 35.61
CA ASP A 39 -8.91 -7.77 35.22
C ASP A 39 -8.73 -6.52 34.32
N LEU A 40 -8.58 -6.76 33.02
CA LEU A 40 -8.66 -5.71 31.99
C LEU A 40 -10.12 -5.57 31.54
N GLY A 41 -10.99 -5.14 32.46
CA GLY A 41 -12.38 -4.85 32.16
C GLY A 41 -12.53 -3.65 31.19
N PRO A 42 -13.31 -3.77 30.10
CA PRO A 42 -13.78 -2.62 29.34
C PRO A 42 -15.05 -2.07 29.99
N THR A 43 -14.97 -0.92 30.65
CA THR A 43 -16.15 -0.12 31.01
C THR A 43 -16.70 0.56 29.76
N PHE A 44 -17.46 -0.17 28.95
CA PHE A 44 -18.39 0.40 27.97
C PHE A 44 -19.81 0.15 28.44
N ASP A 45 -20.33 1.13 29.17
CA ASP A 45 -21.74 1.27 29.51
C ASP A 45 -22.42 2.02 28.35
N GLU A 46 -23.02 1.31 27.40
CA GLU A 46 -24.04 1.90 26.53
C GLU A 46 -25.10 0.85 26.13
N SER A 47 -26.30 1.11 26.62
CA SER A 47 -27.51 0.31 26.58
C SER A 47 -27.97 -0.12 25.16
N LEU A 48 -28.26 -1.41 24.97
CA LEU A 48 -29.06 -1.92 23.86
C LEU A 48 -30.31 -2.66 24.38
N PRO A 49 -31.49 -2.53 23.73
CA PRO A 49 -32.75 -3.11 24.19
C PRO A 49 -32.87 -4.61 23.82
N PRO A 50 -33.76 -5.38 24.50
CA PRO A 50 -33.83 -6.81 24.32
C PRO A 50 -34.67 -7.17 23.08
N SER A 51 -34.06 -7.81 22.09
CA SER A 51 -34.81 -8.49 21.03
C SER A 51 -34.86 -9.99 21.33
N ALA A 52 -36.01 -10.41 21.84
CA ALA A 52 -36.40 -11.79 21.98
C ALA A 52 -36.46 -12.46 20.60
N ASN A 53 -35.77 -13.60 20.45
CA ASN A 53 -36.24 -14.78 19.71
C ASN A 53 -35.25 -15.93 19.92
N ALA A 54 -35.22 -16.47 21.14
CA ALA A 54 -34.71 -17.80 21.40
C ALA A 54 -35.74 -18.83 20.89
N SER A 55 -35.51 -19.37 19.70
CA SER A 55 -36.18 -20.58 19.23
C SER A 55 -35.33 -21.78 19.63
N SER A 56 -35.77 -22.44 20.70
CA SER A 56 -35.36 -23.78 21.09
C SER A 56 -35.53 -24.74 19.90
N VAL A 57 -34.42 -25.34 19.44
CA VAL A 57 -34.48 -26.55 18.63
C VAL A 57 -33.95 -27.70 19.47
N ARG A 58 -34.90 -28.49 19.95
CA ARG A 58 -34.68 -29.78 20.61
C ARG A 58 -34.01 -30.72 19.61
N LEU A 59 -32.92 -31.35 20.04
CA LEU A 59 -32.31 -32.50 19.38
C LEU A 59 -33.32 -33.66 19.39
N HIS A 60 -33.91 -33.95 18.23
CA HIS A 60 -34.53 -35.24 17.95
C HIS A 60 -33.72 -35.96 16.89
N ASP A 61 -33.06 -37.00 17.37
CA ASP A 61 -32.35 -38.03 16.64
C ASP A 61 -33.38 -39.00 16.03
N ALA A 62 -33.72 -38.80 14.75
CA ALA A 62 -34.35 -39.79 13.87
C ALA A 62 -34.53 -39.23 12.45
N GLN A 63 -34.12 -40.02 11.45
CA GLN A 63 -34.30 -39.85 9.99
C GLN A 63 -33.25 -39.02 9.23
N PHE A 64 -32.04 -39.58 9.13
CA PHE A 64 -31.18 -39.37 7.96
C PHE A 64 -31.44 -40.47 6.92
N ASP A 65 -32.46 -40.30 6.08
CA ASP A 65 -32.69 -41.23 4.95
C ASP A 65 -33.26 -40.56 3.69
N ASN A 66 -33.13 -39.23 3.58
CA ASN A 66 -33.53 -38.51 2.38
C ASN A 66 -32.31 -37.94 1.64
N ALA A 67 -31.95 -38.58 0.53
CA ALA A 67 -30.89 -38.16 -0.41
C ALA A 67 -31.08 -36.75 -1.02
N ASN A 68 -32.12 -36.02 -0.62
CA ASN A 68 -32.40 -34.65 -1.03
C ASN A 68 -31.90 -33.59 -0.04
N ASP A 69 -31.46 -33.96 1.16
CA ASP A 69 -30.98 -33.00 2.18
C ASP A 69 -29.54 -32.51 1.91
N PHE A 70 -28.80 -33.23 1.06
CA PHE A 70 -27.48 -32.83 0.55
C PHE A 70 -27.53 -32.00 -0.73
N LYS A 71 -28.72 -31.56 -1.18
CA LYS A 71 -28.81 -30.63 -2.31
C LYS A 71 -28.59 -29.21 -1.81
N PRO A 72 -27.55 -28.50 -2.30
CA PRO A 72 -27.33 -27.11 -1.90
C PRO A 72 -28.55 -26.27 -2.27
N ARG A 73 -29.28 -25.81 -1.26
CA ARG A 73 -30.37 -24.84 -1.43
C ARG A 73 -29.73 -23.47 -1.64
N ILE A 74 -29.44 -23.14 -2.90
CA ILE A 74 -28.89 -21.83 -3.27
C ILE A 74 -29.99 -20.79 -3.04
N ASN A 75 -29.86 -19.99 -1.98
CA ASN A 75 -30.67 -18.79 -1.81
C ASN A 75 -30.27 -17.78 -2.90
N VAL A 76 -31.05 -17.73 -3.97
CA VAL A 76 -30.88 -16.83 -5.12
C VAL A 76 -31.16 -15.35 -4.79
N GLY A 77 -31.53 -15.05 -3.53
CA GLY A 77 -31.65 -13.68 -3.00
C GLY A 77 -30.50 -13.26 -2.08
N SER A 78 -29.42 -14.04 -1.99
CA SER A 78 -28.25 -13.68 -1.17
C SER A 78 -27.28 -12.80 -1.96
N PRO A 79 -26.78 -11.68 -1.41
CA PRO A 79 -25.75 -10.86 -2.04
C PRO A 79 -24.38 -11.57 -2.19
N PHE A 80 -24.29 -12.84 -1.78
CA PHE A 80 -23.09 -13.68 -1.85
C PHE A 80 -23.14 -14.80 -2.91
N SER A 81 -24.23 -14.98 -3.66
CA SER A 81 -24.34 -16.08 -4.64
C SER A 81 -23.68 -15.73 -5.97
N SER A 82 -22.48 -16.25 -6.21
CA SER A 82 -21.81 -16.22 -7.51
C SER A 82 -22.43 -17.24 -8.46
N SER A 83 -23.41 -16.83 -9.27
CA SER A 83 -23.84 -17.60 -10.44
C SER A 83 -23.84 -16.67 -11.64
N PHE A 84 -22.93 -16.97 -12.56
CA PHE A 84 -22.82 -16.36 -13.87
C PHE A 84 -24.06 -16.77 -14.66
N ALA A 85 -25.07 -15.91 -14.72
CA ALA A 85 -26.23 -16.07 -15.59
C ALA A 85 -26.12 -15.06 -16.74
N GLU A 86 -25.51 -15.49 -17.84
CA GLU A 86 -25.88 -14.96 -19.16
C GLU A 86 -27.35 -15.29 -19.39
N THR A 87 -28.22 -14.32 -19.19
CA THR A 87 -29.56 -14.33 -19.78
C THR A 87 -29.80 -13.03 -20.53
N ASN A 88 -29.80 -13.22 -21.84
CA ASN A 88 -30.17 -12.36 -22.94
C ASN A 88 -31.41 -11.47 -22.72
N SER A 89 -31.25 -10.21 -23.12
CA SER A 89 -32.17 -9.38 -23.91
C SER A 89 -33.67 -9.33 -23.58
N LYS A 90 -34.14 -8.15 -23.13
CA LYS A 90 -35.14 -7.30 -23.83
C LYS A 90 -35.53 -6.09 -22.96
N GLY A 91 -35.31 -4.87 -23.47
CA GLY A 91 -36.00 -3.67 -22.98
C GLY A 91 -35.21 -2.36 -23.03
N ASN A 92 -35.37 -1.60 -24.12
CA ASN A 92 -35.30 -0.13 -24.25
C ASN A 92 -34.09 0.68 -23.76
N SER A 93 -33.31 1.14 -24.75
CA SER A 93 -32.88 2.52 -25.01
C SER A 93 -32.85 3.53 -23.84
N GLY A 94 -31.64 3.78 -23.36
CA GLY A 94 -31.23 4.99 -22.64
C GLY A 94 -29.70 4.99 -22.54
N THR A 95 -29.05 5.93 -23.23
CA THR A 95 -27.59 6.10 -23.25
C THR A 95 -27.07 6.38 -21.84
N GLY A 96 -26.45 5.37 -21.24
CA GLY A 96 -25.72 5.47 -19.99
C GLY A 96 -24.96 4.17 -19.81
N ALA A 97 -23.64 4.20 -19.99
CA ALA A 97 -22.80 3.06 -19.69
C ALA A 97 -23.09 2.60 -18.25
N PRO A 98 -23.28 1.29 -17.99
CA PRO A 98 -23.52 0.82 -16.63
C PRO A 98 -22.29 1.20 -15.77
N PRO A 99 -22.49 1.76 -14.56
CA PRO A 99 -21.37 2.01 -13.67
C PRO A 99 -20.70 0.67 -13.40
N VAL A 100 -19.41 0.56 -13.72
CA VAL A 100 -18.59 -0.59 -13.35
C VAL A 100 -18.46 -0.56 -11.84
N ILE A 101 -19.40 -1.21 -11.13
CA ILE A 101 -19.34 -1.38 -9.69
C ILE A 101 -18.17 -2.33 -9.42
N ARG A 102 -17.00 -1.76 -9.18
CA ARG A 102 -15.82 -2.51 -8.75
C ARG A 102 -16.12 -3.05 -7.35
N ARG A 103 -16.27 -4.37 -7.24
CA ARG A 103 -16.48 -5.03 -5.95
C ARG A 103 -15.21 -4.86 -5.11
N ARG A 104 -15.37 -4.28 -3.92
CA ARG A 104 -14.34 -4.28 -2.87
C ARG A 104 -13.86 -5.72 -2.64
N LEU A 105 -12.55 -5.89 -2.48
CA LEU A 105 -11.99 -7.16 -2.05
C LEU A 105 -12.62 -7.56 -0.71
N SER A 106 -12.96 -8.84 -0.55
CA SER A 106 -13.44 -9.36 0.74
C SER A 106 -12.37 -9.15 1.82
N MET A 107 -12.76 -9.08 3.09
CA MET A 107 -11.78 -8.99 4.19
C MET A 107 -10.73 -10.11 4.12
N SER A 108 -11.14 -11.33 3.76
CA SER A 108 -10.22 -12.45 3.55
C SER A 108 -9.24 -12.25 2.39
N GLN A 109 -9.67 -11.58 1.30
CA GLN A 109 -8.78 -11.22 0.18
C GLN A 109 -7.84 -10.08 0.57
N GLN A 110 -8.31 -9.08 1.32
CA GLN A 110 -7.49 -7.99 1.84
C GLN A 110 -6.40 -8.52 2.79
N SER A 111 -6.76 -9.41 3.72
CA SER A 111 -5.78 -10.06 4.61
C SER A 111 -4.74 -10.86 3.82
N LYS A 112 -5.16 -11.63 2.80
CA LYS A 112 -4.22 -12.35 1.93
C LYS A 112 -3.27 -11.41 1.17
N PHE A 113 -3.79 -10.28 0.68
CA PHE A 113 -2.96 -9.26 0.04
C PHE A 113 -1.92 -8.70 1.01
N ILE A 114 -2.35 -8.28 2.20
CA ILE A 114 -1.48 -7.72 3.25
C ILE A 114 -0.39 -8.74 3.61
N SER A 115 -0.78 -9.98 3.93
CA SER A 115 0.19 -11.04 4.26
C SER A 115 1.17 -11.33 3.13
N TYR A 116 0.72 -11.29 1.87
CA TYR A 116 1.59 -11.46 0.72
C TYR A 116 2.60 -10.31 0.59
N VAL A 117 2.13 -9.06 0.68
CA VAL A 117 3.00 -7.87 0.58
C VAL A 117 4.01 -7.86 1.73
N ASP A 118 3.58 -8.12 2.97
CA ASP A 118 4.47 -8.22 4.13
C ASP A 118 5.52 -9.32 3.95
N GLN A 119 5.12 -10.50 3.45
CA GLN A 119 6.05 -11.58 3.15
C GLN A 119 7.08 -11.16 2.09
N ARG A 120 6.66 -10.45 1.04
CA ARG A 120 7.57 -9.94 0.01
C ARG A 120 8.55 -8.91 0.56
N PHE A 121 8.10 -7.98 1.41
CA PHE A 121 8.99 -7.05 2.10
C PHE A 121 10.02 -7.79 2.96
N MET A 122 9.58 -8.75 3.77
CA MET A 122 10.45 -9.59 4.59
C MET A 122 11.49 -10.33 3.74
N ASP A 123 11.08 -10.90 2.61
CA ASP A 123 11.98 -11.61 1.70
C ASP A 123 13.02 -10.67 1.08
N ILE A 124 12.58 -9.49 0.61
CA ILE A 124 13.47 -8.46 0.05
C ILE A 124 14.47 -8.00 1.12
N GLN A 125 14.00 -7.65 2.31
CA GLN A 125 14.83 -7.19 3.41
C GLN A 125 15.82 -8.27 3.85
N ARG A 126 15.39 -9.54 3.96
CA ARG A 126 16.26 -10.67 4.32
C ARG A 126 17.36 -10.86 3.29
N LYS A 127 17.03 -10.88 1.99
CA LYS A 127 18.02 -11.00 0.91
C LYS A 127 18.98 -9.80 0.89
N PHE A 128 18.48 -8.60 1.17
CA PHE A 128 19.29 -7.39 1.29
C PHE A 128 20.29 -7.50 2.44
N VAL A 129 19.84 -7.82 3.66
CA VAL A 129 20.73 -8.00 4.82
C VAL A 129 21.76 -9.11 4.56
N GLN A 130 21.37 -10.22 3.93
CA GLN A 130 22.29 -11.30 3.56
C GLN A 130 23.37 -10.85 2.58
N SER A 131 23.06 -9.95 1.64
CA SER A 131 24.04 -9.38 0.71
C SER A 131 25.08 -8.48 1.38
N ARG A 132 24.86 -8.06 2.64
CA ARG A 132 25.76 -7.18 3.40
C ARG A 132 26.72 -7.91 4.34
N GLY A 133 26.82 -9.23 4.23
CA GLY A 133 27.88 -10.00 4.91
C GLY A 133 27.42 -11.13 5.81
N LEU A 134 26.11 -11.40 5.92
CA LEU A 134 25.63 -12.59 6.64
C LEU A 134 25.75 -13.87 5.79
N ASN A 135 25.46 -13.81 4.48
CA ASN A 135 25.56 -14.99 3.62
C ASN A 135 25.60 -14.61 2.12
N ASN A 136 26.79 -14.63 1.51
CA ASN A 136 26.99 -14.23 0.12
C ASN A 136 26.34 -15.17 -0.92
N LYS A 137 25.83 -16.34 -0.48
CA LYS A 137 25.20 -17.32 -1.38
C LYS A 137 23.72 -17.04 -1.63
N THR A 138 23.02 -16.41 -0.67
CA THR A 138 21.56 -16.28 -0.68
C THR A 138 21.08 -14.83 -0.82
N GLY A 139 21.96 -13.85 -0.64
CA GLY A 139 21.64 -12.43 -0.82
C GLY A 139 21.65 -11.96 -2.29
N TYR A 140 21.26 -10.69 -2.50
CA TYR A 140 21.37 -10.05 -3.81
C TYR A 140 22.82 -9.96 -4.28
N LYS A 141 23.05 -10.33 -5.55
CA LYS A 141 24.38 -10.25 -6.19
C LYS A 141 24.68 -8.88 -6.78
N SER A 142 23.64 -8.16 -7.19
CA SER A 142 23.73 -6.84 -7.81
C SER A 142 22.51 -6.00 -7.45
N LEU A 143 22.65 -4.68 -7.61
CA LEU A 143 21.55 -3.74 -7.44
C LEU A 143 20.41 -4.05 -8.43
N ASP A 144 20.72 -4.46 -9.65
CA ASP A 144 19.71 -4.86 -10.65
C ASP A 144 18.74 -5.94 -10.13
N ALA A 145 19.24 -6.96 -9.43
CA ALA A 145 18.40 -8.01 -8.88
C ALA A 145 17.44 -7.49 -7.79
N LEU A 146 17.91 -6.55 -6.96
CA LEU A 146 17.07 -5.88 -5.97
C LEU A 146 16.01 -5.00 -6.65
N LEU A 147 16.40 -4.18 -7.64
CA LEU A 147 15.48 -3.30 -8.35
C LEU A 147 14.36 -4.07 -9.04
N ARG A 148 14.64 -5.28 -9.56
CA ARG A 148 13.60 -6.16 -10.12
C ARG A 148 12.60 -6.65 -9.08
N ASP A 149 13.07 -7.08 -7.90
CA ASP A 149 12.19 -7.55 -6.83
C ASP A 149 11.32 -6.38 -6.29
N ILE A 150 11.89 -5.18 -6.13
CA ILE A 150 11.16 -3.97 -5.75
C ILE A 150 10.13 -3.58 -6.82
N LYS A 151 10.52 -3.55 -8.11
CA LYS A 151 9.62 -3.22 -9.23
C LYS A 151 8.45 -4.19 -9.31
N SER A 152 8.70 -5.48 -9.17
CA SER A 152 7.64 -6.51 -9.14
C SER A 152 6.66 -6.28 -7.99
N LEU A 153 7.14 -5.87 -6.82
CA LEU A 153 6.29 -5.53 -5.68
C LEU A 153 5.47 -4.26 -5.94
N ILE A 154 6.09 -3.22 -6.52
CA ILE A 154 5.39 -1.99 -6.93
C ILE A 154 4.29 -2.31 -7.94
N ASP A 155 4.60 -3.07 -8.99
CA ASP A 155 3.62 -3.48 -10.01
C ASP A 155 2.44 -4.23 -9.40
N PHE A 156 2.71 -5.14 -8.47
CA PHE A 156 1.67 -5.88 -7.77
C PHE A 156 0.77 -4.97 -6.93
N ILE A 157 1.36 -4.04 -6.16
CA ILE A 157 0.59 -3.11 -5.34
C ILE A 157 -0.20 -2.15 -6.24
N TRP A 158 0.44 -1.62 -7.28
CA TRP A 158 -0.18 -0.70 -8.23
C TRP A 158 -1.33 -1.34 -8.99
N TYR A 159 -1.19 -2.60 -9.40
CA TYR A 159 -2.28 -3.36 -10.01
C TYR A 159 -3.51 -3.42 -9.09
N SER A 160 -3.33 -3.52 -7.78
CA SER A 160 -4.45 -3.50 -6.83
C SER A 160 -5.13 -2.12 -6.69
N ILE A 161 -4.48 -1.05 -7.15
CA ILE A 161 -4.96 0.34 -7.07
C ILE A 161 -5.60 0.77 -8.40
N ASP A 162 -4.92 0.55 -9.52
CA ASP A 162 -5.29 1.10 -10.84
C ASP A 162 -5.62 0.02 -11.89
N ASN A 163 -5.52 -1.28 -11.55
CA ASN A 163 -5.65 -2.43 -12.46
C ASN A 163 -4.66 -2.43 -13.63
N GLU A 164 -3.55 -1.71 -13.49
CA GLU A 164 -2.49 -1.64 -14.48
C GLU A 164 -1.35 -2.59 -14.07
N PRO A 165 -1.07 -3.66 -14.84
CA PRO A 165 -0.15 -4.71 -14.40
C PRO A 165 1.33 -4.33 -14.56
N ASN A 166 1.65 -3.33 -15.37
CA ASN A 166 3.01 -2.87 -15.57
C ASN A 166 3.05 -1.35 -15.41
N THR A 167 3.74 -0.87 -14.40
CA THR A 167 3.90 0.57 -14.15
C THR A 167 4.80 1.28 -15.16
N ASP A 168 5.46 0.58 -16.08
CA ASP A 168 6.25 1.21 -17.14
C ASP A 168 5.40 2.05 -18.10
N SER A 169 4.11 1.74 -18.28
CA SER A 169 3.21 2.55 -19.11
C SER A 169 2.93 3.92 -18.51
N LEU A 170 3.14 4.12 -17.21
CA LEU A 170 3.05 5.44 -16.58
C LEU A 170 4.09 6.42 -17.13
N LEU A 171 5.20 5.93 -17.68
CA LEU A 171 6.24 6.75 -18.29
C LEU A 171 5.99 7.04 -19.77
N GLN A 172 5.09 6.30 -20.42
CA GLN A 172 4.77 6.49 -21.84
C GLN A 172 3.72 7.58 -22.06
N LEU A 173 2.96 7.94 -21.03
CA LEU A 173 1.91 8.96 -21.11
C LEU A 173 2.49 10.34 -21.51
N ASP A 174 3.71 10.67 -21.08
CA ASP A 174 4.37 11.94 -21.42
C ASP A 174 4.86 12.02 -22.88
N ALA A 175 5.09 10.87 -23.53
CA ALA A 175 5.56 10.84 -24.91
C ALA A 175 4.46 11.21 -25.92
N ASN A 176 3.20 10.94 -25.55
CA ASN A 176 2.04 11.20 -26.41
C ASN A 176 1.44 12.60 -26.19
N GLU A 177 1.67 13.26 -25.05
CA GLU A 177 1.17 14.64 -24.83
C GLU A 177 2.02 15.71 -25.53
N ASN A 178 3.20 15.36 -26.05
CA ASN A 178 4.09 16.28 -26.77
C ASN A 178 3.95 16.24 -28.30
N ASP A 179 3.19 15.29 -28.87
CA ASP A 179 3.06 15.13 -30.34
C ASP A 179 1.91 15.95 -30.94
N ASP A 180 1.07 16.57 -30.10
CA ASP A 180 -0.09 17.38 -30.54
C ASP A 180 0.20 18.89 -30.68
N ASN A 181 1.46 19.34 -30.51
CA ASN A 181 1.78 20.78 -30.42
C ASN A 181 2.74 21.35 -31.48
N GLU A 182 3.08 20.62 -32.55
CA GLU A 182 3.96 21.14 -33.62
C GLU A 182 3.31 21.21 -35.02
N ASN A 183 2.00 21.41 -35.12
CA ASN A 183 1.38 21.64 -36.43
C ASN A 183 0.23 22.65 -36.44
N GLU A 184 0.53 23.93 -36.22
CA GLU A 184 -0.34 25.02 -36.68
C GLU A 184 0.46 26.09 -37.45
N GLY A 185 0.62 25.83 -38.74
CA GLY A 185 0.78 26.85 -39.76
C GLY A 185 -0.49 26.95 -40.62
N ASP A 186 -1.15 28.10 -40.53
CA ASP A 186 -2.02 28.71 -41.55
C ASP A 186 -3.51 28.30 -41.65
N GLY A 187 -4.37 29.15 -41.06
CA GLY A 187 -5.48 29.79 -41.78
C GLY A 187 -6.81 29.05 -41.94
N GLY A 188 -7.78 29.32 -41.04
CA GLY A 188 -9.19 28.94 -41.32
C GLY A 188 -10.21 29.24 -40.22
N ASN A 189 -10.83 30.41 -40.30
CA ASN A 189 -11.89 30.90 -39.42
C ASN A 189 -13.09 29.92 -39.27
N SER A 190 -13.34 29.39 -38.06
CA SER A 190 -14.65 28.85 -37.70
C SER A 190 -14.92 28.98 -36.20
N ARG A 191 -15.83 29.89 -35.88
CA ARG A 191 -16.59 29.94 -34.62
C ARG A 191 -17.04 28.54 -34.22
N ARG A 192 -16.58 28.05 -33.07
CA ARG A 192 -17.28 27.05 -32.28
C ARG A 192 -17.28 27.47 -30.83
N ASP A 193 -18.49 27.46 -30.29
CA ASP A 193 -18.88 28.08 -29.05
C ASP A 193 -18.26 27.42 -27.82
N HIS A 194 -17.93 28.28 -26.88
CA HIS A 194 -17.74 27.98 -25.47
C HIS A 194 -18.88 27.09 -24.95
N SER A 195 -18.55 25.86 -24.56
CA SER A 195 -19.34 25.14 -23.55
C SER A 195 -18.39 24.40 -22.63
N SER A 196 -18.09 25.10 -21.54
CA SER A 196 -17.52 24.59 -20.30
C SER A 196 -18.37 23.42 -19.81
N ALA A 197 -17.92 22.19 -20.05
CA ALA A 197 -18.50 21.01 -19.40
C ALA A 197 -17.97 20.96 -17.96
N LEU A 198 -18.67 21.68 -17.08
CA LEU A 198 -18.63 21.48 -15.64
C LEU A 198 -18.73 19.98 -15.34
N HIS A 199 -17.66 19.40 -14.79
CA HIS A 199 -17.79 18.14 -14.06
C HIS A 199 -18.51 18.43 -12.76
N ASN A 200 -19.81 18.18 -12.77
CA ASN A 200 -20.66 18.22 -11.59
C ASN A 200 -20.11 17.26 -10.52
N HIS A 201 -19.84 17.84 -9.34
CA HIS A 201 -19.73 17.10 -8.10
C HIS A 201 -20.98 16.23 -7.89
N SER A 202 -20.75 14.92 -7.75
CA SER A 202 -21.70 14.03 -7.08
C SER A 202 -21.12 13.71 -5.69
N PRO A 203 -21.64 14.31 -4.60
CA PRO A 203 -21.12 14.08 -3.26
C PRO A 203 -21.88 12.91 -2.64
N ASN A 204 -21.50 11.67 -2.97
CA ASN A 204 -21.82 10.47 -2.17
C ASN A 204 -21.31 9.19 -2.85
N GLN A 205 -20.00 9.07 -3.02
CA GLN A 205 -19.40 7.75 -3.18
C GLN A 205 -18.51 7.54 -1.96
N SER A 206 -18.90 6.56 -1.15
CA SER A 206 -18.13 6.05 -0.03
C SER A 206 -16.67 5.95 -0.48
N SER A 207 -15.80 6.74 0.13
CA SER A 207 -14.37 6.68 -0.12
C SER A 207 -13.95 5.24 0.11
N ASP A 208 -13.62 4.53 -0.97
CA ASP A 208 -12.91 3.27 -0.90
C ASP A 208 -11.49 3.59 -0.44
N SER A 209 -11.39 3.91 0.85
CA SER A 209 -10.13 4.11 1.54
C SER A 209 -9.38 2.80 1.42
N GLY A 210 -8.35 2.80 0.57
CA GLY A 210 -7.48 1.65 0.37
C GLY A 210 -7.03 1.05 1.70
N PHE A 211 -6.82 -0.27 1.72
CA PHE A 211 -6.56 -1.02 2.94
C PHE A 211 -5.04 -1.11 3.23
N GLY A 212 -4.34 0.02 3.11
CA GLY A 212 -2.90 0.16 3.39
C GLY A 212 -1.98 0.17 2.17
N GLN A 213 -2.53 0.09 0.95
CA GLN A 213 -1.73 0.03 -0.29
C GLN A 213 -0.83 1.26 -0.46
N ALA A 214 -1.36 2.46 -0.21
CA ALA A 214 -0.60 3.71 -0.22
C ALA A 214 0.54 3.71 0.82
N SER A 215 0.28 3.19 2.03
CA SER A 215 1.28 3.11 3.09
C SER A 215 2.44 2.17 2.70
N TYR A 216 2.17 1.09 1.97
CA TYR A 216 3.22 0.23 1.43
C TYR A 216 4.06 0.96 0.37
N LEU A 217 3.46 1.71 -0.55
CA LEU A 217 4.21 2.49 -1.54
C LEU A 217 5.12 3.54 -0.88
N ILE A 218 4.64 4.20 0.17
CA ILE A 218 5.45 5.13 0.98
C ILE A 218 6.63 4.41 1.63
N ARG A 219 6.40 3.22 2.17
CA ARG A 219 7.47 2.39 2.74
C ARG A 219 8.50 2.00 1.67
N ILE A 220 8.07 1.59 0.48
CA ILE A 220 8.99 1.28 -0.63
C ILE A 220 9.83 2.51 -0.96
N ALA A 221 9.22 3.70 -1.03
CA ALA A 221 9.95 4.93 -1.36
C ALA A 221 11.09 5.24 -0.37
N ASP A 222 10.85 5.01 0.93
CA ASP A 222 11.86 5.20 1.99
C ASP A 222 12.95 4.12 1.92
N ASP A 223 12.54 2.84 1.93
CA ASP A 223 13.45 1.68 1.91
C ASP A 223 14.34 1.66 0.65
N MET A 224 13.79 2.04 -0.51
CA MET A 224 14.49 2.03 -1.79
C MET A 224 15.70 2.97 -1.78
N LEU A 225 15.55 4.18 -1.23
CA LEU A 225 16.66 5.14 -1.12
C LEU A 225 17.79 4.56 -0.28
N ASP A 226 17.44 4.02 0.89
CA ASP A 226 18.42 3.43 1.80
C ASP A 226 19.10 2.20 1.21
N TYR A 227 18.38 1.38 0.45
CA TYR A 227 18.98 0.24 -0.23
C TYR A 227 19.97 0.66 -1.31
N ILE A 228 19.60 1.61 -2.19
CA ILE A 228 20.46 2.08 -3.28
C ILE A 228 21.80 2.59 -2.72
N GLU A 229 21.77 3.39 -1.65
CA GLU A 229 22.97 3.94 -1.00
C GLU A 229 23.96 2.86 -0.52
N LYS A 230 23.50 1.63 -0.30
CA LYS A 230 24.37 0.54 0.17
C LYS A 230 25.05 -0.23 -0.96
N PHE A 231 24.54 -0.17 -2.19
CA PHE A 231 25.22 -0.83 -3.31
C PHE A 231 26.36 0.03 -3.84
N HIS A 232 27.35 -0.61 -4.45
CA HIS A 232 28.35 0.10 -5.24
C HIS A 232 27.87 0.10 -6.69
N ILE A 233 27.76 1.27 -7.30
CA ILE A 233 27.37 1.43 -8.70
C ILE A 233 28.60 1.98 -9.42
N ASP A 234 29.01 1.29 -10.48
CA ASP A 234 30.06 1.79 -11.38
C ASP A 234 29.47 2.92 -12.24
N ALA A 235 30.21 4.02 -12.42
CA ALA A 235 29.81 5.14 -13.27
C ALA A 235 29.57 4.75 -14.73
N THR A 236 30.13 3.61 -15.17
CA THR A 236 29.92 3.07 -16.51
C THR A 236 28.70 2.16 -16.63
N ASP A 237 28.06 1.77 -15.51
CA ASP A 237 26.86 0.92 -15.51
C ASP A 237 25.59 1.75 -15.77
N HIS A 238 25.54 2.32 -16.97
CA HIS A 238 24.42 3.13 -17.46
C HIS A 238 23.09 2.38 -17.41
N LEU A 239 23.11 1.04 -17.53
CA LEU A 239 21.90 0.22 -17.51
C LEU A 239 21.29 0.16 -16.11
N THR A 240 22.10 -0.12 -15.08
CA THR A 240 21.62 -0.12 -13.69
C THR A 240 21.22 1.27 -13.25
N ILE A 241 22.00 2.29 -13.61
CA ILE A 241 21.67 3.69 -13.32
C ILE A 241 20.32 4.09 -13.95
N SER A 242 20.11 3.76 -15.23
CA SER A 242 18.85 4.01 -15.92
C SER A 242 17.66 3.34 -15.22
N LYS A 243 17.83 2.10 -14.71
CA LYS A 243 16.79 1.41 -13.95
C LYS A 243 16.47 2.08 -12.62
N VAL A 244 17.48 2.65 -11.94
CA VAL A 244 17.25 3.43 -10.71
C VAL A 244 16.35 4.63 -11.02
N PHE A 245 16.71 5.44 -12.02
CA PHE A 245 15.90 6.61 -12.39
C PHE A 245 14.50 6.23 -12.86
N LYS A 246 14.40 5.19 -13.70
CA LYS A 246 13.11 4.68 -14.17
C LYS A 246 12.19 4.33 -12.99
N LEU A 247 12.72 3.70 -11.94
CA LEU A 247 11.96 3.34 -10.77
C LEU A 247 11.51 4.57 -9.95
N PHE A 248 12.39 5.56 -9.77
CA PHE A 248 12.01 6.83 -9.13
C PHE A 248 10.93 7.58 -9.91
N PHE A 249 11.02 7.66 -11.24
CA PHE A 249 10.01 8.32 -12.05
C PHE A 249 8.66 7.59 -12.01
N ILE A 250 8.68 6.26 -12.01
CA ILE A 250 7.46 5.47 -11.80
C ILE A 250 6.82 5.81 -10.46
N MET A 251 7.62 5.84 -9.38
CA MET A 251 7.12 6.19 -8.06
C MET A 251 6.57 7.62 -8.02
N ASP A 252 7.22 8.58 -8.68
CA ASP A 252 6.73 9.96 -8.80
C ASP A 252 5.33 10.01 -9.42
N ARG A 253 5.14 9.36 -10.58
CA ARG A 253 3.84 9.29 -11.26
C ARG A 253 2.76 8.61 -10.42
N ILE A 254 3.12 7.53 -9.73
CA ILE A 254 2.22 6.85 -8.78
C ILE A 254 1.77 7.83 -7.69
N PHE A 255 2.70 8.58 -7.09
CA PHE A 255 2.35 9.52 -6.03
C PHE A 255 1.56 10.73 -6.55
N VAL A 256 1.84 11.26 -7.74
CA VAL A 256 1.00 12.29 -8.38
C VAL A 256 -0.45 11.81 -8.50
N LYS A 257 -0.66 10.59 -9.03
CA LYS A 257 -2.00 9.99 -9.14
C LYS A 257 -2.67 9.81 -7.77
N LEU A 258 -1.93 9.35 -6.76
CA LEU A 258 -2.46 9.15 -5.41
C LEU A 258 -2.75 10.47 -4.65
N ILE A 259 -1.99 11.55 -4.89
CA ILE A 259 -2.26 12.87 -4.29
C ILE A 259 -3.54 13.45 -4.89
N ASN A 260 -3.70 13.34 -6.21
CA ASN A 260 -4.87 13.85 -6.92
C ASN A 260 -6.11 12.97 -6.71
N GLY A 261 -5.93 11.71 -6.32
CA GLY A 261 -7.01 10.72 -6.24
C GLY A 261 -7.50 10.27 -7.61
N VAL A 262 -6.71 10.48 -8.67
CA VAL A 262 -7.02 10.06 -10.05
C VAL A 262 -6.54 8.62 -10.24
N THR A 263 -7.08 7.73 -9.42
CA THR A 263 -6.85 6.28 -9.51
C THR A 263 -8.17 5.59 -9.75
N ALA A 264 -8.13 4.43 -10.39
CA ALA A 264 -9.34 3.72 -10.78
C ALA A 264 -10.17 3.22 -9.58
N ASN A 265 -9.56 3.14 -8.39
CA ASN A 265 -10.22 2.82 -7.12
C ASN A 265 -10.42 4.07 -6.22
N ASN A 266 -10.20 5.29 -6.73
CA ASN A 266 -10.29 6.56 -6.00
C ASN A 266 -9.48 6.58 -4.68
N ILE A 267 -8.39 5.80 -4.63
CA ILE A 267 -7.46 5.80 -3.51
C ILE A 267 -6.70 7.12 -3.57
N LYS A 268 -6.76 7.86 -2.45
CA LYS A 268 -6.10 9.14 -2.27
C LYS A 268 -5.22 9.11 -1.03
N LEU A 269 -4.04 9.74 -1.09
CA LEU A 269 -3.22 9.94 0.11
C LEU A 269 -3.96 10.83 1.11
N ASN A 270 -3.96 10.43 2.38
CA ASN A 270 -4.38 11.31 3.46
C ASN A 270 -3.27 12.36 3.75
N LYS A 271 -3.62 13.42 4.50
CA LYS A 271 -2.66 14.49 4.83
C LYS A 271 -1.41 13.99 5.55
N THR A 272 -1.55 13.02 6.45
CA THR A 272 -0.42 12.45 7.18
C THR A 272 0.54 11.72 6.25
N ASP A 273 0.00 10.92 5.33
CA ASP A 273 0.75 10.19 4.32
C ASP A 273 1.44 11.13 3.33
N MET A 274 0.78 12.22 2.92
CA MET A 274 1.39 13.28 2.10
C MET A 274 2.59 13.93 2.79
N ILE A 275 2.49 14.24 4.08
CA ILE A 275 3.60 14.81 4.87
C ILE A 275 4.77 13.82 4.95
N ARG A 276 4.48 12.55 5.26
CA ARG A 276 5.49 11.49 5.32
C ARG A 276 6.20 11.31 4.00
N PHE A 277 5.44 11.20 2.91
CA PHE A 277 5.97 11.10 1.56
C PHE A 277 6.82 12.32 1.19
N SER A 278 6.33 13.54 1.45
CA SER A 278 7.07 14.78 1.17
C SER A 278 8.45 14.79 1.85
N GLY A 279 8.52 14.38 3.12
CA GLY A 279 9.80 14.25 3.84
C GLY A 279 10.76 13.23 3.20
N ILE A 280 10.23 12.11 2.70
CA ILE A 280 11.02 11.07 1.98
C ILE A 280 11.50 11.60 0.63
N ALA A 281 10.62 12.26 -0.13
CA ALA A 281 10.90 12.78 -1.46
C ALA A 281 11.95 13.90 -1.42
N GLN A 282 11.81 14.86 -0.49
CA GLN A 282 12.81 15.90 -0.26
C GLN A 282 14.18 15.31 0.10
N ARG A 283 14.19 14.32 1.00
CA ARG A 283 15.41 13.63 1.39
C ARG A 283 16.06 12.90 0.21
N SER A 284 15.26 12.23 -0.62
CA SER A 284 15.73 11.54 -1.83
C SER A 284 16.40 12.50 -2.81
N ARG A 285 15.79 13.67 -3.04
CA ARG A 285 16.34 14.74 -3.90
C ARG A 285 17.67 15.31 -3.42
N VAL A 286 17.96 15.23 -2.12
CA VAL A 286 19.24 15.69 -1.57
C VAL A 286 20.27 14.56 -1.54
N LYS A 287 19.86 13.37 -1.06
CA LYS A 287 20.76 12.23 -0.87
C LYS A 287 21.26 11.64 -2.19
N LEU A 288 20.40 11.48 -3.18
CA LEU A 288 20.77 10.80 -4.42
C LEU A 288 21.84 11.55 -5.22
N PRO A 289 21.77 12.88 -5.42
CA PRO A 289 22.85 13.62 -6.07
C PRO A 289 24.19 13.49 -5.33
N ILE A 290 24.18 13.62 -4.00
CA ILE A 290 25.39 13.46 -3.18
C ILE A 290 25.98 12.06 -3.33
N TYR A 291 25.13 11.03 -3.36
CA TYR A 291 25.56 9.65 -3.54
C TYR A 291 26.17 9.41 -4.93
N PHE A 292 25.54 9.95 -5.99
CA PHE A 292 26.04 9.82 -7.36
C PHE A 292 27.36 10.59 -7.58
N GLU A 293 27.48 11.78 -6.98
CA GLU A 293 28.72 12.57 -6.99
C GLU A 293 29.88 11.81 -6.31
N LYS A 294 29.62 11.19 -5.15
CA LYS A 294 30.61 10.35 -4.44
C LYS A 294 31.10 9.16 -5.27
N LEU A 295 30.26 8.64 -6.14
CA LEU A 295 30.61 7.54 -7.05
C LEU A 295 31.23 8.02 -8.37
N GLY A 296 31.34 9.33 -8.58
CA GLY A 296 31.87 9.91 -9.82
C GLY A 296 30.95 9.72 -11.03
N VAL A 297 29.66 9.47 -10.80
CA VAL A 297 28.67 9.32 -11.87
C VAL A 297 28.33 10.70 -12.43
N GLN A 298 28.61 10.92 -13.71
CA GLN A 298 28.35 12.19 -14.39
C GLN A 298 27.28 12.04 -15.48
N GLY A 299 26.70 13.15 -15.91
CA GLY A 299 25.77 13.19 -17.04
C GLY A 299 24.29 13.00 -16.71
N TYR A 300 23.93 12.77 -15.44
CA TYR A 300 22.55 12.53 -14.99
C TYR A 300 21.95 13.70 -14.19
N HIS A 301 22.46 14.91 -14.38
CA HIS A 301 21.99 16.09 -13.63
C HIS A 301 20.50 16.39 -13.87
N TYR A 302 20.03 16.17 -15.09
CA TYR A 302 18.62 16.35 -15.44
C TYR A 302 17.76 15.36 -14.67
N GLU A 303 18.05 14.06 -14.74
CA GLU A 303 17.28 13.02 -14.09
C GLU A 303 17.27 13.20 -12.58
N LEU A 304 18.41 13.53 -11.98
CA LEU A 304 18.52 13.86 -10.56
C LEU A 304 17.63 15.04 -10.16
N SER A 305 17.52 16.07 -11.00
CA SER A 305 16.65 17.23 -10.75
C SER A 305 15.16 16.90 -10.84
N LYS A 306 14.80 15.84 -11.56
CA LYS A 306 13.41 15.40 -11.79
C LYS A 306 12.89 14.40 -10.77
N ILE A 307 13.72 13.90 -9.85
CA ILE A 307 13.27 12.93 -8.83
C ILE A 307 12.19 13.53 -7.94
N TYR A 308 11.00 12.92 -7.95
CA TYR A 308 9.85 13.35 -7.14
C TYR A 308 9.47 14.83 -7.32
N GLU A 309 9.81 15.45 -8.46
CA GLU A 309 9.54 16.88 -8.66
C GLU A 309 8.02 17.13 -8.67
N GLU A 310 7.30 16.38 -9.50
CA GLU A 310 5.88 16.60 -9.72
C GLU A 310 5.06 16.29 -8.48
N SER A 311 5.30 15.14 -7.84
CA SER A 311 4.57 14.78 -6.63
C SER A 311 4.85 15.74 -5.46
N LEU A 312 6.04 16.34 -5.37
CA LEU A 312 6.34 17.36 -4.37
C LEU A 312 5.63 18.67 -4.64
N GLU A 313 5.59 19.15 -5.89
CA GLU A 313 4.84 20.36 -6.26
C GLU A 313 3.37 20.22 -5.83
N MET A 314 2.77 19.06 -6.12
CA MET A 314 1.39 18.76 -5.73
C MET A 314 1.17 18.69 -4.21
N CYS A 315 2.15 18.16 -3.46
CA CYS A 315 2.10 18.16 -2.00
C CYS A 315 2.15 19.57 -1.39
N THR A 316 2.80 20.54 -2.04
CA THR A 316 2.90 21.92 -1.54
C THR A 316 1.69 22.79 -1.86
N CYS A 317 0.92 22.43 -2.89
CA CYS A 317 -0.26 23.18 -3.32
C CYS A 317 -1.59 22.68 -2.69
N SER A 318 -1.58 21.55 -1.98
CA SER A 318 -2.77 20.87 -1.42
C SER A 318 -3.01 21.17 0.06
#